data_AF-A0A1E7GN48-F1
#
_entry.id   AF-A0A1E7GN48-F1
#
_cell.length_a   1.000
_cell.length_b   1.000
_cell.length_c   1.000
_cell.angle_alpha   90.00
_cell.angle_beta   90.00
_cell.angle_gamma   90.00
#
_symmetry.space_group_name_H-M   'P 1'
#
loop_
_entity.id
_entity.type
_entity.pdbx_description
1 polymer ?
#
loop_
_entity_poly.entity_id
_entity_poly.type
_entity_poly.pdbx_seq_one_letter_code
_entity_poly.pdbx_strand_id
1 'polypeptide(L)'
;MGQEADANKKIKDARKALDKKVIDRYKVLTEDEVKTMVVDDKWMAAISGDVKTEMERISQRLARRIKELAERYDSPMPAMNAQVDELEMKVNGHLEKMGFDF
;
A
#
# COMPACT_ATOMS: atom_id res chain seq x y z
N MET A 1 -24.80 24.35 -28.45
CA MET A 1 -23.61 24.34 -29.34
C MET A 1 -22.78 25.63 -29.28
N GLY A 2 -23.36 26.84 -29.22
CA GLY A 2 -22.58 28.09 -29.12
C GLY A 2 -21.75 28.26 -27.84
N GLN A 3 -22.32 27.97 -26.66
CA GLN A 3 -21.61 28.13 -25.38
C GLN A 3 -20.39 27.22 -25.22
N GLU A 4 -20.45 25.99 -25.71
CA GLU A 4 -19.32 25.04 -25.70
C GLU A 4 -18.21 25.48 -26.66
N ALA A 5 -18.58 25.97 -27.85
CA ALA A 5 -17.63 26.53 -28.81
C ALA A 5 -16.92 27.77 -28.23
N ASP A 6 -17.64 28.66 -27.56
CA ASP A 6 -17.08 29.84 -26.90
C ASP A 6 -16.17 29.46 -25.72
N ALA A 7 -16.56 28.48 -24.91
CA ALA A 7 -15.74 27.96 -23.82
C ALA A 7 -14.44 27.34 -24.34
N ASN A 8 -14.52 26.53 -25.40
CA ASN A 8 -13.35 25.93 -26.04
C ASN A 8 -12.42 26.99 -26.63
N LYS A 9 -12.98 28.06 -27.23
CA LYS A 9 -12.19 29.20 -27.71
C LYS A 9 -11.45 29.90 -26.57
N LYS A 10 -12.14 30.19 -25.46
CA LYS A 10 -11.53 30.78 -24.26
C LYS A 10 -10.41 29.91 -23.67
N ILE A 11 -10.61 28.59 -23.58
CA ILE A 11 -9.58 27.65 -23.13
C ILE A 11 -8.36 27.69 -24.05
N LYS A 12 -8.57 27.70 -25.37
CA LYS A 12 -7.48 27.74 -26.35
C LYS A 12 -6.68 29.03 -26.26
N ASP A 13 -7.36 30.16 -26.13
CA ASP A 13 -6.71 31.47 -26.01
C ASP A 13 -5.96 31.59 -24.67
N ALA A 14 -6.54 31.09 -23.58
CA ALA A 14 -5.88 31.02 -22.28
C ALA A 14 -4.63 30.11 -22.29
N ARG A 15 -4.70 28.95 -22.94
CA ARG A 15 -3.54 28.07 -23.13
C ARG A 15 -2.42 28.75 -23.89
N LYS A 16 -2.72 29.39 -25.03
CA LYS A 16 -1.71 30.15 -25.80
C LYS A 16 -1.06 31.26 -24.97
N ALA A 17 -1.87 31.97 -24.18
CA ALA A 17 -1.35 33.01 -23.29
C ALA A 17 -0.45 32.43 -22.19
N LEU A 18 -0.81 31.28 -21.63
CA LEU A 18 0.01 30.57 -20.65
C LEU A 18 1.32 30.09 -21.28
N ASP A 19 1.27 29.42 -22.43
CA ASP A 19 2.44 28.91 -23.14
C ASP A 19 3.44 30.03 -23.43
N LYS A 20 2.96 31.19 -23.90
CA LYS A 20 3.81 32.35 -24.12
C LYS A 20 4.50 32.80 -22.84
N LYS A 21 3.76 32.93 -21.74
CA LYS A 21 4.32 33.31 -20.42
C LYS A 21 5.37 32.31 -19.94
N VAL A 22 5.11 31.02 -20.13
CA VAL A 22 6.03 29.95 -19.75
C VAL A 22 7.32 30.07 -20.56
N ILE A 23 7.24 30.19 -21.88
CA ILE A 23 8.41 30.35 -22.76
C ILE A 23 9.22 31.60 -22.38
N ASP A 24 8.54 32.73 -22.11
CA ASP A 24 9.23 33.95 -21.72
C ASP A 24 9.89 33.84 -20.35
N ARG A 25 9.29 33.10 -19.41
CA ARG A 25 9.90 32.80 -18.11
C ARG A 25 11.14 31.91 -18.25
N TYR A 26 11.11 30.91 -19.12
CA TYR A 26 12.26 30.01 -19.33
C TYR A 26 13.53 30.75 -19.76
N LYS A 27 13.40 31.85 -20.50
CA LYS A 27 14.55 32.66 -20.97
C LYS A 27 15.27 33.39 -19.83
N VAL A 28 14.59 33.63 -18.71
CA VAL A 28 15.08 34.46 -17.60
C VAL A 28 15.20 33.66 -16.30
N LEU A 29 15.18 32.32 -16.39
CA LEU A 29 15.41 31.46 -15.24
C LEU A 29 16.85 31.57 -14.77
N THR A 30 17.02 31.81 -13.49
CA THR A 30 18.32 31.78 -12.82
C THR A 30 18.72 30.35 -12.48
N GLU A 31 20.01 30.11 -12.25
CA GLU A 31 20.51 28.80 -11.83
C GLU A 31 19.87 28.32 -10.51
N ASP A 32 19.69 29.24 -9.55
CA ASP A 32 19.08 28.91 -8.26
C ASP A 32 17.62 28.48 -8.42
N GLU A 33 16.84 29.19 -9.25
CA GLU A 33 15.47 28.81 -9.56
C GLU A 33 15.40 27.44 -10.26
N VAL A 34 16.33 27.16 -11.17
CA VAL A 34 16.43 25.84 -11.82
C VAL A 34 16.75 24.76 -10.81
N LYS A 35 17.68 25.00 -9.88
CA LYS A 35 18.04 24.04 -8.83
C LYS A 35 16.84 23.73 -7.93
N THR A 36 16.12 24.73 -7.46
CA THR A 36 14.91 24.52 -6.64
C THR A 36 13.87 23.70 -7.40
N MET A 37 13.57 24.05 -8.66
CA MET A 37 12.57 23.30 -9.44
C MET A 37 12.96 21.85 -9.72
N VAL A 38 14.25 21.59 -9.99
CA VAL A 38 14.71 20.24 -10.31
C VAL A 38 14.87 19.40 -9.04
N VAL A 39 15.55 19.93 -8.04
CA VAL A 39 15.89 19.19 -6.82
C VAL A 39 14.66 19.09 -5.93
N ASP A 40 14.08 20.21 -5.53
CA ASP A 40 13.02 20.23 -4.53
C ASP A 40 11.67 19.87 -5.14
N ASP A 41 11.26 20.58 -6.19
CA ASP A 41 9.89 20.44 -6.71
C ASP A 41 9.71 19.13 -7.51
N LYS A 42 10.77 18.64 -8.17
CA LYS A 42 10.68 17.45 -9.03
C LYS A 42 11.25 16.21 -8.36
N TRP A 43 12.52 16.22 -7.96
CA TRP A 43 13.18 15.01 -7.46
C TRP A 43 12.76 14.66 -6.05
N MET A 44 12.77 15.61 -5.12
CA MET A 44 12.33 15.36 -3.74
C MET A 44 10.85 14.98 -3.69
N ALA A 45 10.00 15.60 -4.51
CA ALA A 45 8.61 15.20 -4.64
C ALA A 45 8.44 13.75 -5.14
N ALA A 46 9.18 13.37 -6.20
CA ALA A 46 9.14 12.00 -6.73
C ALA A 46 9.63 10.97 -5.71
N ILE A 47 10.80 11.22 -5.09
CA ILE A 47 11.39 10.32 -4.09
C ILE A 47 10.46 10.16 -2.89
N SER A 48 9.88 11.26 -2.40
CA SER A 48 8.91 11.22 -1.29
C SER A 48 7.68 10.38 -1.65
N GLY A 49 7.15 10.55 -2.88
CA GLY A 49 6.05 9.76 -3.40
C GLY A 49 6.38 8.27 -3.49
N ASP A 50 7.57 7.93 -3.99
CA ASP A 50 8.03 6.55 -4.13
C ASP A 50 8.23 5.88 -2.77
N VAL A 51 8.85 6.58 -1.81
CA VAL A 51 9.03 6.09 -0.43
C VAL A 51 7.68 5.82 0.21
N LYS A 52 6.72 6.74 0.09
CA LYS A 52 5.37 6.55 0.64
C LYS A 52 4.67 5.34 0.01
N THR A 53 4.76 5.21 -1.30
CA THR A 53 4.18 4.07 -2.04
C THR A 53 4.79 2.75 -1.58
N GLU A 54 6.12 2.71 -1.38
CA GLU A 54 6.80 1.51 -0.90
C GLU A 54 6.40 1.15 0.54
N MET A 55 6.23 2.14 1.42
CA MET A 55 5.71 1.91 2.77
C MET A 55 4.30 1.30 2.73
N GLU A 56 3.40 1.87 1.93
CA GLU A 56 2.03 1.34 1.76
C GLU A 56 2.04 -0.10 1.22
N ARG A 57 2.91 -0.38 0.24
CA ARG A 57 3.08 -1.73 -0.33
C ARG A 57 3.54 -2.74 0.71
N ILE A 58 4.52 -2.39 1.54
CA ILE A 58 5.02 -3.25 2.62
C ILE A 58 3.91 -3.52 3.65
N SER A 59 3.17 -2.49 4.06
CA SER A 59 2.04 -2.62 4.99
C SER A 59 0.96 -3.56 4.46
N GLN A 60 0.56 -3.41 3.20
CA GLN A 60 -0.43 -4.28 2.56
C GLN A 60 0.07 -5.73 2.46
N ARG A 61 1.35 -5.93 2.11
CA ARG A 61 1.95 -7.27 2.07
C ARG A 61 1.94 -7.93 3.45
N LEU A 62 2.26 -7.19 4.50
CA LEU A 62 2.22 -7.69 5.88
C LEU A 62 0.80 -8.08 6.30
N ALA A 63 -0.18 -7.19 6.05
CA ALA A 63 -1.59 -7.46 6.36
C ALA A 63 -2.10 -8.72 5.65
N ARG A 64 -1.77 -8.89 4.36
CA ARG A 64 -2.12 -10.10 3.62
C ARG A 64 -1.51 -11.36 4.24
N ARG A 65 -0.24 -11.31 4.62
CA ARG A 65 0.45 -12.46 5.22
C ARG A 65 -0.11 -12.82 6.61
N ILE A 66 -0.53 -11.84 7.40
CA ILE A 66 -1.23 -12.08 8.68
C ILE A 66 -2.55 -12.81 8.41
N LYS A 67 -3.33 -12.34 7.42
CA LYS A 67 -4.58 -12.98 7.03
C LYS A 67 -4.38 -14.42 6.53
N GLU A 68 -3.41 -14.62 5.64
CA GLU A 68 -3.04 -15.95 5.14
C GLU A 68 -2.66 -16.91 6.28
N LEU A 69 -1.91 -16.44 7.29
CA LEU A 69 -1.56 -17.24 8.45
C LEU A 69 -2.78 -17.57 9.31
N ALA A 70 -3.65 -16.59 9.58
CA ALA A 70 -4.87 -16.82 10.33
C ALA A 70 -5.75 -17.88 9.63
N GLU A 71 -6.01 -17.73 8.33
CA GLU A 71 -6.80 -18.69 7.55
C GLU A 71 -6.15 -20.08 7.50
N ARG A 72 -4.81 -20.14 7.37
CA ARG A 72 -4.09 -21.41 7.33
C ARG A 72 -4.23 -22.20 8.63
N TYR A 73 -4.22 -21.53 9.78
CA TYR A 73 -4.27 -22.19 11.08
C TYR A 73 -5.69 -22.32 11.66
N ASP A 74 -6.69 -21.66 11.07
CA ASP A 74 -8.08 -21.64 11.55
C ASP A 74 -8.70 -23.04 11.68
N SER A 75 -8.54 -23.89 10.66
CA SER A 75 -9.09 -25.25 10.64
C SER A 75 -8.17 -26.34 11.23
N PRO A 76 -6.85 -26.39 10.89
CA PRO A 76 -6.01 -27.50 11.32
C PRO A 76 -5.64 -27.45 12.81
N MET A 77 -5.50 -26.27 13.44
CA MET A 77 -5.17 -26.21 14.88
C MET A 77 -6.27 -26.81 15.76
N PRO A 78 -7.56 -26.47 15.60
CA PRO A 78 -8.63 -27.13 16.34
C PRO A 78 -8.69 -28.64 16.08
N ALA A 79 -8.46 -29.09 14.84
CA ALA A 79 -8.45 -30.51 14.51
C ALA A 79 -7.31 -31.26 15.23
N MET A 80 -6.13 -30.65 15.32
CA MET A 80 -4.98 -31.21 16.04
C MET A 80 -5.23 -31.25 17.54
N ASN A 81 -5.84 -30.22 18.13
CA ASN A 81 -6.24 -30.22 19.54
C ASN A 81 -7.24 -31.35 19.83
N ALA A 82 -8.26 -31.53 18.99
CA ALA A 82 -9.23 -32.61 19.16
C ALA A 82 -8.58 -34.02 19.11
N GLN A 83 -7.58 -34.20 18.24
CA GLN A 83 -6.82 -35.45 18.19
C GLN A 83 -5.98 -35.68 19.44
N VAL A 84 -5.39 -34.62 20.01
CA VAL A 84 -4.65 -34.69 21.27
C VAL A 84 -5.58 -35.07 22.41
N ASP A 85 -6.74 -34.40 22.52
CA ASP A 85 -7.75 -34.70 23.56
C ASP A 85 -8.22 -36.16 23.47
N GLU A 86 -8.48 -36.67 22.26
CA GLU A 86 -8.88 -38.07 22.06
C GLU A 86 -7.80 -39.06 22.52
N LEU A 87 -6.54 -38.77 22.19
CA LEU A 87 -5.40 -39.61 22.58
C LEU A 87 -5.18 -39.55 24.10
N GLU A 88 -5.32 -38.37 24.71
CA GLU A 88 -5.20 -38.18 26.15
C GLU A 88 -6.28 -38.97 26.90
N MET A 89 -7.54 -38.92 26.44
CA MET A 89 -8.62 -39.74 26.99
C MET A 89 -8.31 -41.24 26.93
N LYS A 90 -7.76 -41.72 25.80
CA LYS A 90 -7.36 -43.13 25.66
C LYS A 90 -6.25 -43.50 26.63
N VAL A 91 -5.22 -42.67 26.73
CA VAL A 91 -4.09 -42.89 27.63
C VAL A 91 -4.55 -42.92 29.09
N ASN A 92 -5.36 -41.95 29.51
CA ASN A 92 -5.90 -41.91 30.87
C ASN A 92 -6.74 -43.16 31.17
N GLY A 93 -7.63 -43.56 30.26
CA GLY A 93 -8.40 -44.79 30.42
C GLY A 93 -7.55 -46.08 30.41
N HIS A 94 -6.37 -46.08 29.79
CA HIS A 94 -5.41 -47.19 29.89
C HIS A 94 -4.66 -47.18 31.22
N LEU A 95 -4.28 -46.01 31.72
CA LEU A 95 -3.57 -45.87 32.98
C LEU A 95 -4.45 -46.23 34.18
N GLU A 96 -5.73 -45.84 34.17
CA GLU A 96 -6.72 -46.28 35.17
C GLU A 96 -6.82 -47.81 35.22
N LYS A 97 -6.89 -48.47 34.05
CA LYS A 97 -6.91 -49.94 33.95
C LYS A 97 -5.62 -50.59 34.47
N MET A 98 -4.51 -49.88 34.44
CA MET A 98 -3.22 -50.32 35.01
C MET A 98 -3.13 -50.07 36.52
N GLY A 99 -4.13 -49.44 37.14
CA GLY A 99 -4.20 -49.18 38.57
C GLY A 99 -3.50 -47.89 39.01
N PHE A 100 -3.23 -46.96 38.08
CA PHE A 100 -2.77 -45.62 38.42
C PHE A 100 -3.99 -44.69 38.62
N ASP A 101 -3.95 -43.88 39.67
CA ASP A 101 -4.98 -42.91 40.05
C ASP A 101 -4.31 -41.51 40.05
N PHE A 102 -4.88 -40.54 39.33
CA PHE A 102 -4.32 -39.18 39.14
C PHE A 102 -5.35 -38.11 39.49
#